data_AF-A0AAV7BPY1-F1
#
_entry.id   AF-A0AAV7BPY1-F1
#
_cell.length_a   1.000
_cell.length_b   1.000
_cell.length_c   1.000
_cell.angle_alpha   90.00
_cell.angle_beta   90.00
_cell.angle_gamma   90.00
#
_symmetry.space_group_name_H-M   'P 1'
#
loop_
_entity.id
_entity.type
_entity.pdbx_description
1 polymer ?
#
loop_
_entity_poly.entity_id
_entity_poly.type
_entity_poly.pdbx_seq_one_letter_code
_entity_poly.pdbx_strand_id
1 'polypeptide(L)'
;MTSRDIYTSSYKKIFGDSPRSSSHLYTSSSRSSQAYRPRDTYTSTSSYRKISRSPASHLASLHQVDLDLPQTTALSNELKIVRTNEKEQLQGLNDRFVTYIEKVHQLEQQNKLLETEVTLLRQKQSEPSRLSQVYEQEVRELRSRLEEQLHEKDQAQLDCQHLENAVHQLQEKLEQEANKREEAEDAMKNLRKDVDQATLDRLQLEKKVESLLDELAFLRKVHEEEVAELQAAVTEAQISVEMDVVSKPDLTAALKEIRMQYEVLSTRNQQSAEEWYQTKIANVSQEAARSNDNARQAKEEISEYRRQLQARTLEIDALRSANESLERQLQEAEDRNNDEITHMQETINQLDNALRTTKGEMARHLREYQDLLNVKMALDIEIAAYRKLLEGEETRLTTVGGGGMFGFGYPYSPGSYSGGKGYTSSTVTIRKEEKREEKKEEKKDAKKDDKKDVSDGGKPKAPKSGEASSEKSSKN
;
A
#
# COMPACT_ATOMS: atom_id res chain seq x y z
N MET A 1 44.95 9.37 -40.66
CA MET A 1 44.38 8.13 -41.23
C MET A 1 43.49 7.50 -40.17
N THR A 2 42.34 6.96 -40.57
CA THR A 2 41.26 6.55 -39.67
C THR A 2 41.31 5.07 -39.32
N SER A 3 41.16 4.72 -38.04
CA SER A 3 40.53 3.46 -37.61
C SER A 3 39.67 3.73 -36.38
N ARG A 4 38.36 3.52 -36.53
CA ARG A 4 37.38 3.41 -35.44
C ARG A 4 36.94 1.95 -35.44
N ASP A 5 37.38 1.17 -34.46
CA ASP A 5 36.88 -0.20 -34.32
C ASP A 5 35.51 -0.17 -33.66
N ILE A 6 34.49 -0.49 -34.44
CA ILE A 6 33.10 -0.55 -34.01
C ILE A 6 32.84 -1.94 -33.42
N TYR A 7 33.00 -2.08 -32.11
CA TYR A 7 32.48 -3.26 -31.41
C TYR A 7 30.95 -3.22 -31.39
N THR A 8 30.33 -3.99 -32.29
CA THR A 8 28.88 -4.20 -32.32
C THR A 8 28.49 -5.24 -31.26
N SER A 9 27.87 -4.77 -30.17
CA SER A 9 27.36 -5.67 -29.12
C SER A 9 26.18 -6.50 -29.62
N SER A 10 26.33 -7.82 -29.61
CA SER A 10 25.30 -8.79 -30.05
C SER A 10 24.30 -9.13 -28.93
N TYR A 11 23.75 -8.13 -28.24
CA TYR A 11 22.80 -8.30 -27.14
C TYR A 11 21.41 -7.65 -27.38
N LYS A 12 20.98 -7.60 -28.65
CA LYS A 12 19.71 -6.98 -29.08
C LYS A 12 18.71 -7.95 -29.72
N LYS A 13 18.63 -9.20 -29.25
CA LYS A 13 17.85 -10.25 -29.96
C LYS A 13 17.08 -11.26 -29.11
N ILE A 14 16.66 -10.92 -27.89
CA ILE A 14 15.81 -11.82 -27.06
C ILE A 14 14.54 -11.14 -26.49
N PHE A 15 14.50 -9.82 -26.28
CA PHE A 15 13.28 -9.12 -25.85
C PHE A 15 12.89 -8.02 -26.84
N GLY A 16 11.59 -7.96 -27.16
CA GLY A 16 11.06 -7.25 -28.32
C GLY A 16 10.89 -5.73 -28.12
N ASP A 17 10.74 -5.03 -29.25
CA ASP A 17 10.44 -3.59 -29.26
C ASP A 17 9.09 -3.29 -28.58
N SER A 18 9.10 -2.41 -27.59
CA SER A 18 7.88 -1.77 -27.09
C SER A 18 7.52 -0.58 -28.00
N PRO A 19 6.24 -0.40 -28.39
CA PRO A 19 5.87 0.57 -29.39
C PRO A 19 5.99 2.00 -28.85
N ARG A 20 6.69 2.86 -29.60
CA ARG A 20 6.64 4.31 -29.42
C ARG A 20 5.27 4.85 -29.85
N SER A 21 4.37 5.05 -28.89
CA SER A 21 3.14 5.81 -29.13
C SER A 21 3.36 7.30 -28.86
N SER A 22 3.54 8.07 -29.94
CA SER A 22 3.42 9.52 -29.91
C SER A 22 1.96 9.92 -29.73
N SER A 23 1.62 10.61 -28.64
CA SER A 23 0.31 11.24 -28.47
C SER A 23 0.36 12.70 -28.93
N HIS A 24 0.05 12.93 -30.21
CA HIS A 24 -0.20 14.27 -30.72
C HIS A 24 -1.44 14.89 -30.08
N LEU A 25 -1.27 16.04 -29.43
CA LEU A 25 -2.39 16.90 -28.99
C LEU A 25 -3.06 17.53 -30.22
N TYR A 26 -4.19 16.95 -30.65
CA TYR A 26 -5.10 17.60 -31.61
C TYR A 26 -6.18 18.39 -30.87
N THR A 27 -5.99 19.71 -30.82
CA THR A 27 -7.03 20.66 -30.41
C THR A 27 -8.23 20.54 -31.36
N SER A 28 -9.36 20.03 -30.87
CA SER A 28 -10.60 19.94 -31.65
C SER A 28 -11.67 20.89 -31.11
N SER A 29 -12.26 21.59 -32.06
CA SER A 29 -13.23 22.67 -31.96
C SER A 29 -14.40 22.41 -31.01
N SER A 30 -14.67 23.41 -30.18
CA SER A 30 -15.92 23.56 -29.44
C SER A 30 -17.13 23.63 -30.38
N ARG A 31 -17.97 22.59 -30.33
CA ARG A 31 -19.36 22.63 -30.78
C ARG A 31 -20.24 22.09 -29.66
N SER A 32 -20.87 22.98 -28.91
CA SER A 32 -21.99 22.61 -28.03
C SER A 32 -23.19 23.49 -28.34
N SER A 33 -24.36 22.86 -28.30
CA SER A 33 -25.56 23.29 -29.00
C SER A 33 -26.36 24.37 -28.28
N GLN A 34 -26.94 25.26 -29.10
CA GLN A 34 -27.95 26.26 -28.77
C GLN A 34 -28.99 25.76 -27.74
N ALA A 35 -28.99 26.32 -26.53
CA ALA A 35 -30.06 26.11 -25.56
C ALA A 35 -31.10 27.23 -25.68
N TYR A 36 -32.32 26.89 -26.09
CA TYR A 36 -33.45 27.83 -26.11
C TYR A 36 -33.83 28.24 -24.68
N ARG A 37 -33.81 29.55 -24.38
CA ARG A 37 -34.45 30.12 -23.19
C ARG A 37 -35.83 30.68 -23.56
N PRO A 38 -36.91 30.25 -22.90
CA PRO A 38 -38.19 30.95 -22.96
C PRO A 38 -38.09 32.34 -22.32
N ARG A 39 -39.01 33.20 -22.74
CA ARG A 39 -39.06 34.65 -22.46
C ARG A 39 -40.10 34.91 -21.37
N ASP A 40 -39.69 35.48 -20.24
CA ASP A 40 -40.62 35.85 -19.18
C ASP A 40 -41.61 36.92 -19.64
N THR A 41 -42.88 36.69 -19.34
CA THR A 41 -44.00 37.55 -19.73
C THR A 41 -44.36 38.55 -18.64
N TYR A 42 -44.56 39.78 -19.07
CA TYR A 42 -44.98 40.94 -18.30
C TYR A 42 -46.39 40.73 -17.68
N THR A 43 -46.48 40.56 -16.37
CA THR A 43 -47.77 40.58 -15.64
C THR A 43 -47.98 41.92 -14.95
N SER A 44 -48.70 42.83 -15.64
CA SER A 44 -49.21 44.06 -15.02
C SER A 44 -50.52 43.78 -14.29
N THR A 45 -50.49 43.78 -12.96
CA THR A 45 -51.70 43.64 -12.13
C THR A 45 -52.45 44.96 -12.03
N SER A 46 -53.39 45.20 -12.96
CA SER A 46 -54.38 46.28 -12.84
C SER A 46 -55.55 45.81 -11.98
N SER A 47 -55.73 46.40 -10.80
CA SER A 47 -56.87 46.14 -9.92
C SER A 47 -57.80 47.35 -9.86
N TYR A 48 -58.92 47.26 -10.55
CA TYR A 48 -59.96 48.28 -10.59
C TYR A 48 -60.54 48.57 -9.20
N ARG A 49 -60.62 49.86 -8.82
CA ARG A 49 -61.41 50.28 -7.65
C ARG A 49 -62.90 50.27 -8.01
N LYS A 50 -63.70 49.70 -7.12
CA LYS A 50 -65.16 49.60 -7.23
C LYS A 50 -65.80 50.97 -7.04
N ILE A 51 -66.70 51.37 -7.94
CA ILE A 51 -67.64 52.48 -7.72
C ILE A 51 -69.00 51.86 -7.42
N SER A 52 -69.43 51.92 -6.17
CA SER A 52 -70.78 51.56 -5.74
C SER A 52 -71.72 52.76 -5.87
N ARG A 53 -72.79 52.63 -6.64
CA ARG A 53 -73.84 53.65 -6.81
C ARG A 53 -75.21 53.01 -6.57
N SER A 54 -76.00 53.50 -5.62
CA SER A 54 -77.46 53.29 -5.43
C SER A 54 -77.91 53.84 -4.04
N PRO A 55 -79.20 54.14 -3.81
CA PRO A 55 -80.10 54.94 -4.66
C PRO A 55 -81.01 55.92 -3.85
N ALA A 56 -81.83 56.71 -4.57
CA ALA A 56 -82.96 57.53 -4.04
C ALA A 56 -82.60 58.71 -3.10
N SER A 57 -83.43 59.74 -2.88
CA SER A 57 -84.84 59.95 -3.24
C SER A 57 -85.18 61.42 -3.58
N HIS A 58 -86.33 61.61 -4.23
CA HIS A 58 -87.07 62.86 -4.45
C HIS A 58 -86.96 63.95 -3.36
N LEU A 59 -86.95 65.22 -3.78
CA LEU A 59 -88.12 66.10 -3.58
C LEU A 59 -88.09 67.31 -4.53
N ALA A 60 -89.28 67.77 -4.92
CA ALA A 60 -89.45 68.93 -5.80
C ALA A 60 -89.69 70.21 -4.99
N SER A 61 -89.33 71.36 -5.57
CA SER A 61 -89.93 72.64 -5.21
C SER A 61 -90.28 73.39 -6.49
N LEU A 62 -91.53 73.86 -6.59
CA LEU A 62 -92.02 74.62 -7.73
C LEU A 62 -91.24 75.94 -7.87
N HIS A 63 -90.96 76.32 -9.12
CA HIS A 63 -91.14 77.72 -9.49
C HIS A 63 -92.02 77.78 -10.73
N GLN A 64 -93.08 78.57 -10.62
CA GLN A 64 -94.21 78.62 -11.53
C GLN A 64 -94.02 79.78 -12.51
N VAL A 65 -93.88 79.49 -13.80
CA VAL A 65 -94.07 80.45 -14.89
C VAL A 65 -94.76 79.71 -16.05
N ASP A 66 -95.93 80.19 -16.46
CA ASP A 66 -96.63 79.68 -17.64
C ASP A 66 -95.78 79.87 -18.91
N LEU A 67 -95.72 78.85 -19.79
CA LEU A 67 -95.62 79.02 -21.25
C LEU A 67 -95.83 77.68 -22.00
N ASP A 68 -96.89 77.66 -22.82
CA ASP A 68 -97.21 76.78 -23.96
C ASP A 68 -97.20 75.23 -23.82
N LEU A 69 -98.38 74.61 -24.06
CA LEU A 69 -98.67 73.20 -23.78
C LEU A 69 -98.53 72.18 -24.94
N PRO A 70 -98.47 72.52 -26.25
CA PRO A 70 -98.31 71.52 -27.31
C PRO A 70 -96.85 71.09 -27.52
N GLN A 71 -95.87 71.95 -27.27
CA GLN A 71 -94.46 71.70 -27.59
C GLN A 71 -93.76 70.80 -26.55
N THR A 72 -94.20 70.83 -25.29
CA THR A 72 -93.67 70.01 -24.19
C THR A 72 -94.00 68.52 -24.34
N THR A 73 -95.12 68.18 -24.99
CA THR A 73 -95.54 66.78 -25.21
C THR A 73 -94.70 66.07 -26.27
N ALA A 74 -94.32 66.77 -27.34
CA ALA A 74 -93.42 66.25 -28.37
C ALA A 74 -92.03 65.95 -27.79
N LEU A 75 -91.43 66.92 -27.09
CA LEU A 75 -90.14 66.77 -26.42
C LEU A 75 -90.17 65.66 -25.34
N SER A 76 -91.28 65.51 -24.61
CA SER A 76 -91.44 64.43 -23.63
C SER A 76 -91.46 63.04 -24.27
N ASN A 77 -92.07 62.89 -25.44
CA ASN A 77 -92.10 61.61 -26.16
C ASN A 77 -90.76 61.29 -26.82
N GLU A 78 -90.08 62.28 -27.40
CA GLU A 78 -88.71 62.13 -27.92
C GLU A 78 -87.73 61.72 -26.81
N LEU A 79 -87.82 62.37 -25.63
CA LEU A 79 -87.02 62.03 -24.45
C LEU A 79 -87.34 60.63 -23.87
N LYS A 80 -88.57 60.10 -24.07
CA LYS A 80 -88.90 58.70 -23.76
C LYS A 80 -88.22 57.74 -24.74
N ILE A 81 -88.27 58.04 -26.05
CA ILE A 81 -87.65 57.22 -27.09
C ILE A 81 -86.13 57.13 -26.88
N VAL A 82 -85.47 58.27 -26.58
CA VAL A 82 -84.04 58.30 -26.24
C VAL A 82 -83.75 57.46 -24.99
N ARG A 83 -84.54 57.58 -23.92
CA ARG A 83 -84.34 56.76 -22.71
C ARG A 83 -84.63 55.28 -22.92
N THR A 84 -85.56 54.89 -23.79
CA THR A 84 -85.78 53.48 -24.12
C THR A 84 -84.63 52.91 -24.92
N ASN A 85 -84.09 53.67 -25.88
CA ASN A 85 -82.91 53.28 -26.67
C ASN A 85 -81.64 53.21 -25.80
N GLU A 86 -81.42 54.19 -24.92
CA GLU A 86 -80.33 54.17 -23.93
C GLU A 86 -80.45 52.96 -22.98
N LYS A 87 -81.67 52.66 -22.51
CA LYS A 87 -81.94 51.48 -21.69
C LYS A 87 -81.67 50.17 -22.44
N GLU A 88 -82.03 50.08 -23.71
CA GLU A 88 -81.78 48.90 -24.56
C GLU A 88 -80.28 48.72 -24.84
N GLN A 89 -79.54 49.81 -25.08
CA GLN A 89 -78.08 49.79 -25.21
C GLN A 89 -77.39 49.39 -23.91
N LEU A 90 -77.83 49.94 -22.76
CA LEU A 90 -77.33 49.54 -21.44
C LEU A 90 -77.67 48.08 -21.12
N GLN A 91 -78.84 47.58 -21.53
CA GLN A 91 -79.20 46.17 -21.40
C GLN A 91 -78.30 45.29 -22.26
N GLY A 92 -78.10 45.60 -23.55
CA GLY A 92 -77.20 44.85 -24.43
C GLY A 92 -75.73 44.91 -24.00
N LEU A 93 -75.30 45.98 -23.33
CA LEU A 93 -73.99 46.04 -22.66
C LEU A 93 -73.96 45.16 -21.40
N ASN A 94 -75.03 45.16 -20.59
CA ASN A 94 -75.12 44.35 -19.39
C ASN A 94 -75.16 42.84 -19.72
N ASP A 95 -75.88 42.43 -20.75
CA ASP A 95 -75.92 41.04 -21.23
C ASP A 95 -74.53 40.59 -21.72
N ARG A 96 -73.76 41.49 -22.36
CA ARG A 96 -72.35 41.25 -22.70
C ARG A 96 -71.45 41.17 -21.47
N PHE A 97 -71.71 41.96 -20.42
CA PHE A 97 -70.99 41.84 -19.16
C PHE A 97 -71.31 40.54 -18.43
N VAL A 98 -72.56 40.06 -18.44
CA VAL A 98 -72.95 38.75 -17.88
C VAL A 98 -72.19 37.63 -18.59
N THR A 99 -72.21 37.58 -19.93
CA THR A 99 -71.46 36.56 -20.68
C THR A 99 -69.94 36.66 -20.49
N TYR A 100 -69.39 37.86 -20.27
CA TYR A 100 -67.98 38.03 -19.91
C TYR A 100 -67.66 37.55 -18.49
N ILE A 101 -68.53 37.82 -17.50
CA ILE A 101 -68.39 37.34 -16.12
C ILE A 101 -68.49 35.82 -16.08
N GLU A 102 -69.46 35.21 -16.79
CA GLU A 102 -69.56 33.76 -16.93
C GLU A 102 -68.29 33.16 -17.55
N LYS A 103 -67.74 33.79 -18.59
CA LYS A 103 -66.48 33.35 -19.21
C LYS A 103 -65.27 33.48 -18.29
N VAL A 104 -65.18 34.58 -17.53
CA VAL A 104 -64.12 34.74 -16.50
C VAL A 104 -64.27 33.66 -15.43
N HIS A 105 -65.49 33.37 -14.96
CA HIS A 105 -65.71 32.36 -13.94
C HIS A 105 -65.41 30.93 -14.44
N GLN A 106 -65.73 30.63 -15.71
CA GLN A 106 -65.30 29.39 -16.37
C GLN A 106 -63.77 29.29 -16.47
N LEU A 107 -63.08 30.39 -16.79
CA LEU A 107 -61.60 30.42 -16.85
C LEU A 107 -60.96 30.33 -15.45
N GLU A 108 -61.55 30.95 -14.43
CA GLU A 108 -61.14 30.80 -13.02
C GLU A 108 -61.30 29.34 -12.56
N GLN A 109 -62.43 28.70 -12.90
CA GLN A 109 -62.68 27.29 -12.60
C GLN A 109 -61.70 26.37 -13.34
N GLN A 110 -61.41 26.63 -14.61
CA GLN A 110 -60.40 25.89 -15.39
C GLN A 110 -58.98 26.08 -14.83
N ASN A 111 -58.57 27.31 -14.50
CA ASN A 111 -57.28 27.58 -13.87
C ASN A 111 -57.16 26.85 -12.53
N LYS A 112 -58.20 26.87 -11.70
CA LYS A 112 -58.22 26.14 -10.42
C LYS A 112 -58.08 24.63 -10.61
N LEU A 113 -58.71 24.05 -11.63
CA LEU A 113 -58.53 22.64 -11.99
C LEU A 113 -57.08 22.36 -12.42
N LEU A 114 -56.52 23.18 -13.31
CA LEU A 114 -55.13 23.07 -13.75
C LEU A 114 -54.12 23.22 -12.60
N GLU A 115 -54.36 24.13 -11.65
CA GLU A 115 -53.56 24.27 -10.43
C GLU A 115 -53.61 22.97 -9.59
N THR A 116 -54.80 22.40 -9.38
CA THR A 116 -54.92 21.11 -8.67
C THR A 116 -54.23 19.97 -9.41
N GLU A 117 -54.31 19.92 -10.74
CA GLU A 117 -53.62 18.91 -11.55
C GLU A 117 -52.09 19.08 -11.49
N VAL A 118 -51.57 20.31 -11.60
CA VAL A 118 -50.13 20.61 -11.48
C VAL A 118 -49.60 20.24 -10.09
N THR A 119 -50.34 20.53 -9.01
CA THR A 119 -49.93 20.13 -7.66
C THR A 119 -49.90 18.61 -7.48
N LEU A 120 -50.89 17.89 -8.00
CA LEU A 120 -50.96 16.43 -7.94
C LEU A 120 -49.86 15.76 -8.79
N LEU A 121 -49.54 16.31 -9.97
CA LEU A 121 -48.43 15.85 -10.80
C LEU A 121 -47.07 16.10 -10.14
N ARG A 122 -46.86 17.26 -9.51
CA ARG A 122 -45.65 17.54 -8.72
C ARG A 122 -45.51 16.58 -7.54
N GLN A 123 -46.60 16.28 -6.84
CA GLN A 123 -46.58 15.30 -5.74
C GLN A 123 -46.17 13.90 -6.24
N LYS A 124 -46.77 13.42 -7.34
CA LYS A 124 -46.42 12.14 -7.97
C LYS A 124 -44.97 12.08 -8.47
N GLN A 125 -44.39 13.20 -8.91
CA GLN A 125 -42.97 13.28 -9.29
C GLN A 125 -42.03 13.39 -8.08
N SER A 126 -42.53 13.86 -6.93
CA SER A 126 -41.75 13.99 -5.69
C SER A 126 -41.64 12.69 -4.89
N GLU A 127 -42.52 11.70 -5.14
CA GLU A 127 -42.35 10.39 -4.53
C GLU A 127 -41.14 9.67 -5.16
N PRO A 128 -40.12 9.31 -4.37
CA PRO A 128 -38.95 8.60 -4.89
C PRO A 128 -39.43 7.27 -5.48
N SER A 129 -39.26 7.13 -6.81
CA SER A 129 -39.72 5.96 -7.55
C SER A 129 -39.32 4.68 -6.83
N ARG A 130 -40.28 3.77 -6.62
CA ARG A 130 -40.04 2.45 -6.01
C ARG A 130 -38.86 1.72 -6.66
N LEU A 131 -38.63 1.95 -7.95
CA LEU A 131 -37.48 1.43 -8.69
C LEU A 131 -36.14 2.00 -8.22
N SER A 132 -36.06 3.30 -7.87
CA SER A 132 -34.86 3.91 -7.25
C SER A 132 -34.53 3.25 -5.93
N GLN A 133 -35.55 3.01 -5.08
CA GLN A 133 -35.36 2.39 -3.77
C GLN A 133 -34.84 0.96 -3.88
N VAL A 134 -35.30 0.19 -4.88
CA VAL A 134 -34.78 -1.16 -5.16
C VAL A 134 -33.33 -1.10 -5.64
N TYR A 135 -33.00 -0.25 -6.61
CA TYR A 135 -31.60 -0.09 -7.05
C TYR A 135 -30.68 0.42 -5.94
N GLU A 136 -31.15 1.31 -5.05
CA GLU A 136 -30.41 1.76 -3.87
C GLU A 136 -30.21 0.65 -2.83
N GLN A 137 -31.10 -0.35 -2.76
CA GLN A 137 -30.94 -1.55 -1.94
C GLN A 137 -29.91 -2.49 -2.57
N GLU A 138 -30.07 -2.83 -3.86
CA GLU A 138 -29.12 -3.65 -4.62
C GLU A 138 -27.69 -3.09 -4.57
N VAL A 139 -27.52 -1.77 -4.74
CA VAL A 139 -26.21 -1.11 -4.64
C VAL A 139 -25.62 -1.19 -3.22
N ARG A 140 -26.46 -1.18 -2.17
CA ARG A 140 -26.00 -1.37 -0.78
C ARG A 140 -25.59 -2.81 -0.50
N GLU A 141 -26.37 -3.78 -0.96
CA GLU A 141 -26.05 -5.21 -0.84
C GLU A 141 -24.77 -5.57 -1.59
N LEU A 142 -24.60 -5.06 -2.82
CA LEU A 142 -23.37 -5.23 -3.60
C LEU A 142 -22.14 -4.61 -2.92
N ARG A 143 -22.30 -3.47 -2.22
CA ARG A 143 -21.22 -2.85 -1.42
C ARG A 143 -20.89 -3.68 -0.17
N SER A 144 -21.89 -4.12 0.61
CA SER A 144 -21.67 -5.01 1.76
C SER A 144 -20.92 -6.26 1.34
N ARG A 145 -21.36 -6.90 0.26
CA ARG A 145 -20.71 -8.10 -0.27
C ARG A 145 -19.30 -7.83 -0.78
N LEU A 146 -19.02 -6.67 -1.37
CA LEU A 146 -17.66 -6.27 -1.75
C LEU A 146 -16.76 -6.08 -0.51
N GLU A 147 -17.27 -5.42 0.53
CA GLU A 147 -16.54 -5.21 1.79
C GLU A 147 -16.27 -6.55 2.51
N GLU A 148 -17.24 -7.47 2.55
CA GLU A 148 -17.09 -8.84 3.05
C GLU A 148 -16.01 -9.61 2.28
N GLN A 149 -16.06 -9.61 0.93
CA GLN A 149 -15.07 -10.29 0.09
C GLN A 149 -13.67 -9.67 0.19
N LEU A 150 -13.56 -8.35 0.39
CA LEU A 150 -12.28 -7.69 0.66
C LEU A 150 -11.72 -8.13 2.03
N HIS A 151 -12.57 -8.20 3.06
CA HIS A 151 -12.16 -8.68 4.38
C HIS A 151 -11.72 -10.15 4.36
N GLU A 152 -12.47 -11.03 3.68
CA GLU A 152 -12.09 -12.44 3.46
C GLU A 152 -10.75 -12.56 2.72
N LYS A 153 -10.53 -11.76 1.67
CA LYS A 153 -9.25 -11.71 0.94
C LYS A 153 -8.11 -11.24 1.84
N ASP A 154 -8.30 -10.16 2.60
CA ASP A 154 -7.27 -9.63 3.50
C ASP A 154 -6.91 -10.63 4.61
N GLN A 155 -7.91 -11.31 5.18
CA GLN A 155 -7.70 -12.39 6.16
C GLN A 155 -6.94 -13.56 5.55
N ALA A 156 -7.35 -14.04 4.37
CA ALA A 156 -6.64 -15.11 3.66
C ALA A 156 -5.19 -14.72 3.31
N GLN A 157 -4.92 -13.46 3.00
CA GLN A 157 -3.56 -12.96 2.76
C GLN A 157 -2.70 -12.96 4.04
N LEU A 158 -3.28 -12.60 5.20
CA LEU A 158 -2.60 -12.73 6.49
C LEU A 158 -2.32 -14.19 6.86
N ASP A 159 -3.27 -15.09 6.61
CA ASP A 159 -3.11 -16.52 6.87
C ASP A 159 -2.04 -17.14 5.95
N CYS A 160 -1.99 -16.77 4.66
CA CYS A 160 -0.91 -17.14 3.76
C CYS A 160 0.46 -16.67 4.27
N GLN A 161 0.59 -15.39 4.63
CA GLN A 161 1.84 -14.85 5.20
C GLN A 161 2.23 -15.57 6.51
N HIS A 162 1.27 -15.92 7.36
CA HIS A 162 1.53 -16.68 8.58
C HIS A 162 2.06 -18.09 8.27
N LEU A 163 1.45 -18.79 7.32
CA LEU A 163 1.88 -20.11 6.87
C LEU A 163 3.26 -20.08 6.18
N GLU A 164 3.53 -19.07 5.34
CA GLU A 164 4.85 -18.84 4.72
C GLU A 164 5.95 -18.67 5.78
N ASN A 165 5.70 -17.81 6.78
CA ASN A 165 6.61 -17.63 7.92
C ASN A 165 6.81 -18.92 8.73
N ALA A 166 5.74 -19.70 8.95
CA ALA A 166 5.84 -20.99 9.64
C ALA A 166 6.65 -22.03 8.83
N VAL A 167 6.48 -22.07 7.51
CA VAL A 167 7.27 -22.93 6.60
C VAL A 167 8.74 -22.53 6.64
N HIS A 168 9.06 -21.23 6.57
CA HIS A 168 10.44 -20.75 6.67
C HIS A 168 11.08 -21.14 8.01
N GLN A 169 10.38 -20.98 9.13
CA GLN A 169 10.87 -21.40 10.46
C GLN A 169 11.07 -22.92 10.56
N LEU A 170 10.28 -23.73 9.85
CA LEU A 170 10.44 -25.18 9.80
C LEU A 170 11.62 -25.59 8.89
N GLN A 171 11.82 -24.88 7.78
CA GLN A 171 12.99 -25.06 6.90
C GLN A 171 14.29 -24.74 7.64
N GLU A 172 14.37 -23.60 8.32
CA GLU A 172 15.52 -23.20 9.12
C GLU A 172 15.84 -24.23 10.22
N LYS A 173 14.81 -24.72 10.93
CA LYS A 173 14.98 -25.80 11.93
C LYS A 173 15.46 -27.11 11.31
N LEU A 174 14.95 -27.47 10.13
CA LEU A 174 15.38 -28.67 9.41
C LEU A 174 16.86 -28.56 9.00
N GLU A 175 17.28 -27.40 8.50
CA GLU A 175 18.68 -27.13 8.15
C GLU A 175 19.59 -27.17 9.38
N GLN A 176 19.18 -26.54 10.49
CA GLN A 176 19.91 -26.62 11.76
C GLN A 176 20.06 -28.06 12.29
N GLU A 177 19.01 -28.88 12.21
CA GLU A 177 19.11 -30.30 12.60
C GLU A 177 19.93 -31.14 11.60
N ALA A 178 19.87 -30.82 10.30
CA ALA A 178 20.71 -31.47 9.29
C ALA A 178 22.20 -31.18 9.54
N ASN A 179 22.56 -29.93 9.85
CA ASN A 179 23.93 -29.53 10.17
C ASN A 179 24.44 -30.21 11.45
N LYS A 180 23.63 -30.23 12.54
CA LYS A 180 23.97 -30.98 13.78
C LYS A 180 24.17 -32.47 13.53
N ARG A 181 23.35 -33.06 12.63
CA ARG A 181 23.46 -34.47 12.23
C ARG A 181 24.76 -34.74 11.47
N GLU A 182 25.16 -33.83 10.58
CA GLU A 182 26.44 -33.91 9.85
C GLU A 182 27.64 -33.74 10.80
N GLU A 183 27.63 -32.75 11.70
CA GLU A 183 28.64 -32.56 12.74
C GLU A 183 28.80 -33.83 13.62
N ALA A 184 27.68 -34.45 14.01
CA ALA A 184 27.68 -35.68 14.79
C ALA A 184 28.18 -36.89 14.00
N GLU A 185 27.85 -36.99 12.70
CA GLU A 185 28.37 -38.03 11.81
C GLU A 185 29.88 -37.88 11.59
N ASP A 186 30.40 -36.66 11.43
CA ASP A 186 31.83 -36.40 11.27
C ASP A 186 32.61 -36.62 12.58
N ALA A 187 32.05 -36.22 13.72
CA ALA A 187 32.58 -36.61 15.03
C ALA A 187 32.65 -38.13 15.18
N MET A 188 31.61 -38.86 14.75
CA MET A 188 31.62 -40.34 14.77
C MET A 188 32.67 -40.93 13.83
N LYS A 189 32.83 -40.38 12.61
CA LYS A 189 33.87 -40.82 11.64
C LYS A 189 35.28 -40.60 12.21
N ASN A 190 35.52 -39.48 12.89
CA ASN A 190 36.81 -39.18 13.49
C ASN A 190 37.09 -40.09 14.69
N LEU A 191 36.13 -40.27 15.61
CA LEU A 191 36.27 -41.22 16.72
C LEU A 191 36.52 -42.67 16.24
N ARG A 192 35.94 -43.09 15.10
CA ARG A 192 36.27 -44.39 14.48
C ARG A 192 37.74 -44.45 14.04
N LYS A 193 38.25 -43.43 13.35
CA LYS A 193 39.67 -43.36 12.95
C LYS A 193 40.60 -43.37 14.17
N ASP A 194 40.24 -42.66 15.24
CA ASP A 194 41.03 -42.62 16.47
C ASP A 194 41.05 -43.99 17.16
N VAL A 195 39.92 -44.71 17.18
CA VAL A 195 39.85 -46.11 17.63
C VAL A 195 40.70 -47.02 16.75
N ASP A 196 40.56 -46.94 15.43
CA ASP A 196 41.34 -47.75 14.48
C ASP A 196 42.85 -47.51 14.68
N GLN A 197 43.29 -46.25 14.79
CA GLN A 197 44.67 -45.88 15.07
C GLN A 197 45.14 -46.45 16.43
N ALA A 198 44.36 -46.28 17.50
CA ALA A 198 44.68 -46.84 18.80
C ALA A 198 44.77 -48.38 18.79
N THR A 199 43.96 -49.07 17.97
CA THR A 199 44.10 -50.52 17.80
C THR A 199 45.36 -50.91 17.04
N LEU A 200 45.79 -50.14 16.03
CA LEU A 200 47.05 -50.34 15.34
C LEU A 200 48.24 -50.12 16.29
N ASP A 201 48.23 -49.05 17.08
CA ASP A 201 49.28 -48.74 18.05
C ASP A 201 49.37 -49.84 19.13
N ARG A 202 48.23 -50.33 19.64
CA ARG A 202 48.17 -51.50 20.53
C ARG A 202 48.81 -52.74 19.89
N LEU A 203 48.44 -53.06 18.65
CA LEU A 203 48.99 -54.23 17.94
C LEU A 203 50.50 -54.10 17.65
N GLN A 204 51.00 -52.89 17.42
CA GLN A 204 52.44 -52.63 17.29
C GLN A 204 53.18 -52.82 18.62
N LEU A 205 52.61 -52.35 19.73
CA LEU A 205 53.15 -52.55 21.06
C LEU A 205 53.12 -54.03 21.48
N GLU A 206 52.05 -54.76 21.17
CA GLU A 206 51.95 -56.20 21.43
C GLU A 206 53.01 -56.99 20.67
N LYS A 207 53.19 -56.76 19.37
CA LYS A 207 54.29 -57.36 18.59
C LYS A 207 55.68 -57.00 19.14
N LYS A 208 55.85 -55.78 19.65
CA LYS A 208 57.11 -55.37 20.28
C LYS A 208 57.36 -56.13 21.59
N VAL A 209 56.32 -56.32 22.42
CA VAL A 209 56.38 -57.15 23.62
C VAL A 209 56.71 -58.60 23.28
N GLU A 210 56.04 -59.19 22.28
CA GLU A 210 56.35 -60.54 21.77
C GLU A 210 57.82 -60.65 21.34
N SER A 211 58.30 -59.73 20.51
CA SER A 211 59.70 -59.76 20.04
C SER A 211 60.74 -59.63 21.18
N LEU A 212 60.44 -58.86 22.23
CA LEU A 212 61.30 -58.73 23.41
C LEU A 212 61.25 -59.96 24.32
N LEU A 213 60.11 -60.67 24.35
CA LEU A 213 59.99 -61.95 25.06
C LEU A 213 60.77 -63.06 24.33
N ASP A 214 60.72 -63.09 23.00
CA ASP A 214 61.52 -64.00 22.17
C ASP A 214 63.02 -63.72 22.32
N GLU A 215 63.44 -62.45 22.31
CA GLU A 215 64.83 -62.04 22.57
C GLU A 215 65.30 -62.46 23.98
N LEU A 216 64.47 -62.26 25.01
CA LEU A 216 64.75 -62.72 26.37
C LEU A 216 64.84 -64.26 26.48
N ALA A 217 63.98 -64.99 25.75
CA ALA A 217 64.02 -66.46 25.72
C ALA A 217 65.28 -66.97 25.02
N PHE A 218 65.68 -66.34 23.90
CA PHE A 218 66.94 -66.62 23.21
C PHE A 218 68.14 -66.36 24.11
N LEU A 219 68.24 -65.18 24.74
CA LEU A 219 69.34 -64.82 25.64
C LEU A 219 69.44 -65.78 26.84
N ARG A 220 68.31 -66.21 27.42
CA ARG A 220 68.30 -67.22 28.48
C ARG A 220 68.83 -68.56 28.01
N LYS A 221 68.39 -69.03 26.83
CA LYS A 221 68.86 -70.30 26.26
C LYS A 221 70.35 -70.28 25.96
N VAL A 222 70.85 -69.20 25.34
CA VAL A 222 72.29 -69.00 25.09
C VAL A 222 73.07 -69.02 26.41
N HIS A 223 72.57 -68.34 27.44
CA HIS A 223 73.25 -68.33 28.74
C HIS A 223 73.22 -69.70 29.45
N GLU A 224 72.12 -70.47 29.33
CA GLU A 224 72.07 -71.86 29.81
C GLU A 224 73.05 -72.77 29.05
N GLU A 225 73.19 -72.58 27.74
CA GLU A 225 74.17 -73.29 26.89
C GLU A 225 75.61 -72.91 27.26
N GLU A 226 75.94 -71.61 27.40
CA GLU A 226 77.24 -71.12 27.88
C GLU A 226 77.60 -71.67 29.27
N VAL A 227 76.64 -71.68 30.21
CA VAL A 227 76.86 -72.22 31.55
C VAL A 227 77.07 -73.73 31.51
N ALA A 228 76.34 -74.46 30.66
CA ALA A 228 76.54 -75.89 30.46
C ALA A 228 77.90 -76.21 29.81
N GLU A 229 78.33 -75.43 28.81
CA GLU A 229 79.64 -75.54 28.19
C GLU A 229 80.78 -75.21 29.18
N LEU A 230 80.65 -74.17 30.00
CA LEU A 230 81.63 -73.85 31.03
C LEU A 230 81.69 -74.91 32.13
N GLN A 231 80.54 -75.49 32.52
CA GLN A 231 80.52 -76.63 33.45
C GLN A 231 81.18 -77.87 32.82
N ALA A 232 80.86 -78.18 31.56
CA ALA A 232 81.47 -79.26 30.81
C ALA A 232 82.99 -79.07 30.71
N ALA A 233 83.46 -77.89 30.31
CA ALA A 233 84.87 -77.54 30.22
C ALA A 233 85.60 -77.60 31.58
N VAL A 234 84.94 -77.25 32.69
CA VAL A 234 85.50 -77.44 34.04
C VAL A 234 85.61 -78.94 34.39
N THR A 235 84.60 -79.76 34.08
CA THR A 235 84.68 -81.22 34.30
C THR A 235 85.66 -81.92 33.36
N GLU A 236 85.79 -81.44 32.12
CA GLU A 236 86.75 -81.94 31.13
C GLU A 236 88.18 -81.52 31.51
N ALA A 237 88.39 -80.29 31.99
CA ALA A 237 89.67 -79.88 32.57
C ALA A 237 90.04 -80.65 33.87
N GLN A 238 89.07 -81.33 34.51
CA GLN A 238 89.32 -82.26 35.63
C GLN A 238 89.55 -83.72 35.20
N ILE A 239 89.28 -84.09 33.94
CA ILE A 239 89.28 -85.48 33.46
C ILE A 239 90.18 -85.72 32.22
N SER A 240 90.48 -84.68 31.44
CA SER A 240 91.26 -84.74 30.20
C SER A 240 92.76 -84.54 30.44
N VAL A 241 93.34 -85.48 31.19
CA VAL A 241 94.75 -85.86 31.04
C VAL A 241 94.80 -87.36 30.81
N GLU A 242 94.49 -87.79 29.60
CA GLU A 242 95.28 -88.81 28.90
C GLU A 242 94.94 -88.85 27.42
N MET A 243 95.99 -89.04 26.63
CA MET A 243 96.01 -88.97 25.17
C MET A 243 95.85 -90.37 24.61
N ASP A 244 95.09 -90.56 23.53
CA ASP A 244 95.72 -91.21 22.37
C ASP A 244 95.12 -90.83 21.00
N VAL A 245 95.96 -90.99 20.00
CA VAL A 245 95.81 -90.59 18.61
C VAL A 245 95.48 -91.84 17.76
N VAL A 246 95.34 -91.64 16.45
CA VAL A 246 95.45 -92.64 15.37
C VAL A 246 94.13 -93.22 14.85
N SER A 247 93.57 -92.48 13.89
CA SER A 247 93.50 -93.01 12.52
C SER A 247 93.88 -91.86 11.59
N LYS A 248 94.91 -92.02 10.75
CA LYS A 248 95.29 -90.97 9.80
C LYS A 248 94.31 -91.00 8.61
N PRO A 249 93.39 -90.03 8.45
CA PRO A 249 92.74 -89.84 7.17
C PRO A 249 93.81 -89.35 6.18
N ASP A 250 93.53 -89.36 4.87
CA ASP A 250 94.37 -88.61 3.94
C ASP A 250 94.23 -87.11 4.24
N LEU A 251 95.13 -86.61 5.07
CA LEU A 251 95.19 -85.22 5.53
C LEU A 251 95.30 -84.27 4.33
N THR A 252 95.86 -84.71 3.21
CA THR A 252 96.02 -83.91 2.00
C THR A 252 94.70 -83.77 1.25
N ALA A 253 93.92 -84.85 1.15
CA ALA A 253 92.56 -84.81 0.62
C ALA A 253 91.62 -84.02 1.53
N ALA A 254 91.66 -84.26 2.85
CA ALA A 254 90.83 -83.53 3.82
C ALA A 254 91.16 -82.02 3.86
N LEU A 255 92.44 -81.63 3.85
CA LEU A 255 92.82 -80.21 3.79
C LEU A 255 92.46 -79.56 2.44
N LYS A 256 92.51 -80.30 1.32
CA LYS A 256 92.02 -79.81 0.02
C LYS A 256 90.50 -79.62 0.02
N GLU A 257 89.76 -80.59 0.56
CA GLU A 257 88.30 -80.52 0.68
C GLU A 257 87.89 -79.35 1.58
N ILE A 258 88.47 -79.23 2.78
CA ILE A 258 88.21 -78.10 3.70
C ILE A 258 88.54 -76.77 3.01
N ARG A 259 89.67 -76.67 2.28
CA ARG A 259 90.04 -75.45 1.54
C ARG A 259 89.02 -75.12 0.43
N MET A 260 88.58 -76.12 -0.34
CA MET A 260 87.55 -75.96 -1.38
C MET A 260 86.21 -75.54 -0.77
N GLN A 261 85.79 -76.17 0.34
CA GLN A 261 84.59 -75.80 1.08
C GLN A 261 84.67 -74.36 1.60
N TYR A 262 85.82 -73.92 2.13
CA TYR A 262 86.05 -72.52 2.51
C TYR A 262 86.04 -71.56 1.31
N GLU A 263 86.56 -71.96 0.16
CA GLU A 263 86.56 -71.15 -1.07
C GLU A 263 85.14 -71.00 -1.65
N VAL A 264 84.35 -72.08 -1.65
CA VAL A 264 82.91 -72.06 -2.00
C VAL A 264 82.09 -71.28 -0.97
N LEU A 265 82.35 -71.43 0.32
CA LEU A 265 81.65 -70.68 1.37
C LEU A 265 81.99 -69.19 1.32
N SER A 266 83.25 -68.84 1.07
CA SER A 266 83.73 -67.46 0.92
C SER A 266 83.09 -66.79 -0.31
N THR A 267 83.13 -67.44 -1.47
CA THR A 267 82.49 -66.92 -2.70
C THR A 267 80.97 -66.82 -2.58
N ARG A 268 80.31 -67.79 -1.93
CA ARG A 268 78.87 -67.72 -1.63
C ARG A 268 78.54 -66.59 -0.65
N ASN A 269 79.37 -66.36 0.37
CA ASN A 269 79.17 -65.27 1.33
C ASN A 269 79.37 -63.90 0.66
N GLN A 270 80.39 -63.76 -0.18
CA GLN A 270 80.64 -62.59 -1.02
C GLN A 270 79.42 -62.28 -1.92
N GLN A 271 78.91 -63.27 -2.65
CA GLN A 271 77.72 -63.12 -3.50
C GLN A 271 76.46 -62.77 -2.69
N SER A 272 76.24 -63.45 -1.55
CA SER A 272 75.09 -63.18 -0.68
C SER A 272 75.12 -61.75 -0.11
N ALA A 273 76.32 -61.24 0.23
CA ALA A 273 76.50 -59.87 0.66
C ALA A 273 76.27 -58.88 -0.49
N GLU A 274 76.79 -59.14 -1.69
CA GLU A 274 76.56 -58.31 -2.88
C GLU A 274 75.09 -58.24 -3.28
N GLU A 275 74.37 -59.36 -3.31
CA GLU A 275 72.92 -59.44 -3.55
C GLU A 275 72.12 -58.69 -2.47
N TRP A 276 72.53 -58.81 -1.20
CA TRP A 276 71.92 -58.08 -0.09
C TRP A 276 72.13 -56.57 -0.21
N TYR A 277 73.34 -56.11 -0.52
CA TYR A 277 73.63 -54.69 -0.74
C TYR A 277 72.91 -54.15 -1.97
N GLN A 278 72.88 -54.88 -3.09
CA GLN A 278 72.12 -54.48 -4.29
C GLN A 278 70.62 -54.36 -3.98
N THR A 279 70.04 -55.35 -3.30
CA THR A 279 68.63 -55.32 -2.89
C THR A 279 68.36 -54.16 -1.94
N LYS A 280 69.26 -53.88 -0.98
CA LYS A 280 69.09 -52.76 -0.04
C LYS A 280 69.19 -51.40 -0.73
N ILE A 281 70.13 -51.23 -1.67
CA ILE A 281 70.26 -50.02 -2.48
C ILE A 281 69.04 -49.84 -3.39
N ALA A 282 68.56 -50.90 -4.03
CA ALA A 282 67.36 -50.87 -4.87
C ALA A 282 66.12 -50.46 -4.07
N ASN A 283 65.92 -51.04 -2.87
CA ASN A 283 64.81 -50.69 -1.99
C ASN A 283 64.90 -49.22 -1.52
N VAL A 284 66.06 -48.75 -1.08
CA VAL A 284 66.25 -47.34 -0.68
C VAL A 284 66.05 -46.38 -1.86
N SER A 285 66.50 -46.76 -3.06
CA SER A 285 66.26 -46.00 -4.30
C SER A 285 64.77 -45.93 -4.66
N GLN A 286 64.04 -47.04 -4.53
CA GLN A 286 62.60 -47.09 -4.77
C GLN A 286 61.82 -46.26 -3.73
N GLU A 287 62.19 -46.33 -2.45
CA GLU A 287 61.63 -45.51 -1.38
C GLU A 287 61.84 -44.01 -1.64
N ALA A 288 63.06 -43.63 -2.05
CA ALA A 288 63.41 -42.26 -2.41
C ALA A 288 62.69 -41.75 -3.67
N ALA A 289 62.44 -42.62 -4.65
CA ALA A 289 61.62 -42.32 -5.83
C ALA A 289 60.15 -42.07 -5.43
N ARG A 290 59.54 -42.99 -4.69
CA ARG A 290 58.16 -42.83 -4.16
C ARG A 290 58.01 -41.57 -3.31
N SER A 291 59.00 -41.26 -2.47
CA SER A 291 59.01 -40.04 -1.66
C SER A 291 59.07 -38.76 -2.53
N ASN A 292 59.83 -38.77 -3.62
CA ASN A 292 59.83 -37.67 -4.60
C ASN A 292 58.50 -37.55 -5.35
N ASP A 293 57.90 -38.66 -5.79
CA ASP A 293 56.61 -38.67 -6.48
C ASP A 293 55.49 -38.16 -5.58
N ASN A 294 55.43 -38.59 -4.31
CA ASN A 294 54.49 -38.07 -3.30
C ASN A 294 54.72 -36.57 -3.05
N ALA A 295 55.97 -36.14 -2.91
CA ALA A 295 56.31 -34.72 -2.74
C ALA A 295 55.99 -33.87 -3.98
N ARG A 296 55.96 -34.48 -5.17
CA ARG A 296 55.54 -33.84 -6.42
C ARG A 296 54.02 -33.73 -6.50
N GLN A 297 53.28 -34.81 -6.22
CA GLN A 297 51.81 -34.80 -6.17
C GLN A 297 51.31 -33.75 -5.17
N ALA A 298 51.86 -33.71 -3.96
CA ALA A 298 51.51 -32.69 -2.97
C ALA A 298 51.77 -31.24 -3.45
N LYS A 299 52.83 -31.01 -4.26
CA LYS A 299 53.08 -29.70 -4.87
C LYS A 299 52.09 -29.36 -5.98
N GLU A 300 51.71 -30.36 -6.78
CA GLU A 300 50.70 -30.22 -7.83
C GLU A 300 49.34 -29.89 -7.20
N GLU A 301 48.90 -30.63 -6.18
CA GLU A 301 47.70 -30.33 -5.37
C GLU A 301 47.72 -28.91 -4.76
N ILE A 302 48.82 -28.50 -4.11
CA ILE A 302 48.96 -27.13 -3.56
C ILE A 302 48.83 -26.08 -4.67
N SER A 303 49.31 -26.36 -5.88
CA SER A 303 49.18 -25.45 -7.03
C SER A 303 47.74 -25.37 -7.54
N GLU A 304 47.01 -26.49 -7.53
CA GLU A 304 45.59 -26.53 -7.89
C GLU A 304 44.72 -25.82 -6.87
N TYR A 305 44.92 -26.05 -5.56
CA TYR A 305 44.21 -25.34 -4.51
C TYR A 305 44.47 -23.82 -4.57
N ARG A 306 45.70 -23.38 -4.89
CA ARG A 306 45.97 -21.95 -5.16
C ARG A 306 45.20 -21.42 -6.36
N ARG A 307 45.13 -22.17 -7.47
CA ARG A 307 44.37 -21.77 -8.66
C ARG A 307 42.87 -21.70 -8.37
N GLN A 308 42.33 -22.66 -7.62
CA GLN A 308 40.94 -22.66 -7.17
C GLN A 308 40.63 -21.46 -6.27
N LEU A 309 41.50 -21.18 -5.29
CA LEU A 309 41.39 -20.02 -4.42
C LEU A 309 41.37 -18.71 -5.22
N GLN A 310 42.30 -18.53 -6.16
CA GLN A 310 42.32 -17.36 -7.05
C GLN A 310 41.05 -17.23 -7.89
N ALA A 311 40.55 -18.34 -8.46
CA ALA A 311 39.31 -18.33 -9.23
C ALA A 311 38.10 -17.92 -8.37
N ARG A 312 38.00 -18.43 -7.12
CA ARG A 312 36.94 -18.05 -6.18
C ARG A 312 37.07 -16.60 -5.71
N THR A 313 38.27 -16.08 -5.49
CA THR A 313 38.47 -14.65 -5.18
C THR A 313 37.98 -13.77 -6.33
N LEU A 314 38.32 -14.10 -7.58
CA LEU A 314 37.86 -13.37 -8.76
C LEU A 314 36.33 -13.44 -8.94
N GLU A 315 35.72 -14.59 -8.65
CA GLU A 315 34.26 -14.76 -8.64
C GLU A 315 33.59 -13.89 -7.57
N ILE A 316 34.14 -13.86 -6.34
CA ILE A 316 33.67 -13.01 -5.25
C ILE A 316 33.77 -11.52 -5.63
N ASP A 317 34.91 -11.07 -6.19
CA ASP A 317 35.11 -9.67 -6.54
C ASP A 317 34.26 -9.25 -7.75
N ALA A 318 34.02 -10.16 -8.71
CA ALA A 318 33.06 -9.94 -9.79
C ALA A 318 31.61 -9.82 -9.27
N LEU A 319 31.20 -10.69 -8.33
CA LEU A 319 29.88 -10.62 -7.70
C LEU A 319 29.70 -9.36 -6.84
N ARG A 320 30.74 -8.93 -6.11
CA ARG A 320 30.76 -7.65 -5.40
C ARG A 320 30.56 -6.47 -6.35
N SER A 321 31.34 -6.41 -7.43
CA SER A 321 31.22 -5.36 -8.44
C SER A 321 29.85 -5.36 -9.14
N ALA A 322 29.27 -6.54 -9.38
CA ALA A 322 27.92 -6.66 -9.91
C ALA A 322 26.88 -6.12 -8.91
N ASN A 323 26.97 -6.50 -7.63
CA ASN A 323 26.05 -6.02 -6.59
C ASN A 323 26.15 -4.48 -6.41
N GLU A 324 27.37 -3.95 -6.31
CA GLU A 324 27.64 -2.50 -6.31
C GLU A 324 27.07 -1.75 -7.53
N SER A 325 26.93 -2.42 -8.68
CA SER A 325 26.32 -1.84 -9.88
C SER A 325 24.79 -1.89 -9.84
N LEU A 326 24.21 -2.91 -9.20
CA LEU A 326 22.77 -3.05 -8.99
C LEU A 326 22.27 -2.11 -7.89
N GLU A 327 23.02 -1.95 -6.80
CA GLU A 327 22.76 -0.97 -5.74
C GLU A 327 22.77 0.46 -6.29
N ARG A 328 23.72 0.80 -7.18
CA ARG A 328 23.71 2.10 -7.88
C ARG A 328 22.51 2.24 -8.82
N GLN A 329 22.14 1.21 -9.58
CA GLN A 329 20.95 1.26 -10.45
C GLN A 329 19.65 1.40 -9.65
N LEU A 330 19.56 0.77 -8.47
CA LEU A 330 18.45 0.92 -7.54
C LEU A 330 18.37 2.36 -7.04
N GLN A 331 19.47 2.91 -6.51
CA GLN A 331 19.53 4.30 -6.04
C GLN A 331 19.15 5.29 -7.14
N GLU A 332 19.70 5.14 -8.36
CA GLU A 332 19.33 6.00 -9.49
C GLU A 332 17.85 5.85 -9.90
N ALA A 333 17.22 4.70 -9.69
CA ALA A 333 15.80 4.50 -9.95
C ALA A 333 14.93 5.13 -8.84
N GLU A 334 15.33 4.99 -7.58
CA GLU A 334 14.71 5.65 -6.43
C GLU A 334 14.80 7.18 -6.54
N ASP A 335 15.96 7.73 -6.89
CA ASP A 335 16.17 9.16 -7.11
C ASP A 335 15.27 9.69 -8.25
N ARG A 336 15.19 9.00 -9.40
CA ARG A 336 14.27 9.35 -10.49
C ARG A 336 12.80 9.32 -10.05
N ASN A 337 12.40 8.30 -9.30
CA ASN A 337 11.04 8.21 -8.77
C ASN A 337 10.74 9.34 -7.77
N ASN A 338 11.71 9.73 -6.95
CA ASN A 338 11.59 10.87 -6.04
C ASN A 338 11.47 12.20 -6.80
N ASP A 339 12.23 12.39 -7.88
CA ASP A 339 12.10 13.54 -8.78
C ASP A 339 10.72 13.58 -9.46
N GLU A 340 10.18 12.44 -9.92
CA GLU A 340 8.83 12.36 -10.47
C GLU A 340 7.75 12.65 -9.41
N ILE A 341 7.89 12.14 -8.19
CA ILE A 341 6.98 12.40 -7.07
C ILE A 341 6.99 13.88 -6.69
N THR A 342 8.16 14.51 -6.59
CA THR A 342 8.27 15.95 -6.27
C THR A 342 7.68 16.80 -7.40
N HIS A 343 7.93 16.47 -8.67
CA HIS A 343 7.31 17.17 -9.80
C HIS A 343 5.77 17.04 -9.83
N MET A 344 5.23 15.85 -9.49
CA MET A 344 3.78 15.67 -9.34
C MET A 344 3.23 16.48 -8.16
N GLN A 345 3.92 16.53 -7.02
CA GLN A 345 3.54 17.35 -5.87
C GLN A 345 3.57 18.85 -6.19
N GLU A 346 4.59 19.33 -6.91
CA GLU A 346 4.63 20.70 -7.43
C GLU A 346 3.44 21.01 -8.34
N THR A 347 3.11 20.09 -9.25
CA THR A 347 1.98 20.23 -10.16
C THR A 347 0.64 20.29 -9.40
N ILE A 348 0.45 19.45 -8.38
CA ILE A 348 -0.72 19.50 -7.49
C ILE A 348 -0.78 20.86 -6.77
N ASN A 349 0.33 21.32 -6.18
CA ASN A 349 0.41 22.60 -5.49
C ASN A 349 0.10 23.79 -6.42
N GLN A 350 0.56 23.75 -7.68
CA GLN A 350 0.24 24.76 -8.70
C GLN A 350 -1.27 24.77 -9.02
N LEU A 351 -1.88 23.61 -9.20
CA LEU A 351 -3.32 23.48 -9.47
C LEU A 351 -4.17 23.94 -8.27
N ASP A 352 -3.80 23.56 -7.04
CA ASP A 352 -4.47 24.03 -5.83
C ASP A 352 -4.37 25.54 -5.64
N ASN A 353 -3.21 26.14 -5.96
CA ASN A 353 -3.03 27.60 -5.93
C ASN A 353 -3.85 28.32 -7.01
N ALA A 354 -3.97 27.76 -8.22
CA ALA A 354 -4.85 28.29 -9.26
C ALA A 354 -6.34 28.17 -8.86
N LEU A 355 -6.73 27.06 -8.24
CA LEU A 355 -8.07 26.81 -7.73
C LEU A 355 -8.43 27.70 -6.53
N ARG A 356 -7.46 28.02 -5.66
CA ARG A 356 -7.62 29.03 -4.59
C ARG A 356 -7.76 30.44 -5.16
N THR A 357 -6.93 30.82 -6.13
CA THR A 357 -6.98 32.13 -6.79
C THR A 357 -8.34 32.36 -7.46
N THR A 358 -8.78 31.44 -8.32
CA THR A 358 -10.07 31.53 -9.02
C THR A 358 -11.28 31.53 -8.08
N LYS A 359 -11.24 30.78 -6.97
CA LYS A 359 -12.25 30.88 -5.90
C LYS A 359 -12.25 32.27 -5.24
N GLY A 360 -11.07 32.85 -5.01
CA GLY A 360 -10.92 34.20 -4.46
C GLY A 360 -11.47 35.29 -5.38
N GLU A 361 -11.20 35.19 -6.68
CA GLU A 361 -11.73 36.05 -7.74
C GLU A 361 -13.26 35.94 -7.83
N MET A 362 -13.81 34.73 -7.81
CA MET A 362 -15.25 34.50 -7.81
C MET A 362 -15.93 35.12 -6.57
N ALA A 363 -15.33 34.93 -5.38
CA ALA A 363 -15.82 35.54 -4.14
C ALA A 363 -15.70 37.08 -4.12
N ARG A 364 -14.73 37.64 -4.86
CA ARG A 364 -14.60 39.09 -5.08
C ARG A 364 -15.70 39.60 -6.01
N HIS A 365 -15.93 38.96 -7.15
CA HIS A 365 -16.99 39.35 -8.07
C HIS A 365 -18.38 39.26 -7.43
N LEU A 366 -18.64 38.24 -6.60
CA LEU A 366 -19.91 38.15 -5.84
C LEU A 366 -20.13 39.36 -4.90
N ARG A 367 -19.06 39.89 -4.28
CA ARG A 367 -19.13 41.15 -3.51
C ARG A 367 -19.38 42.35 -4.41
N GLU A 368 -18.64 42.49 -5.50
CA GLU A 368 -18.81 43.58 -6.47
C GLU A 368 -20.23 43.61 -7.07
N TYR A 369 -20.84 42.44 -7.34
CA TYR A 369 -22.25 42.32 -7.75
C TYR A 369 -23.23 42.72 -6.65
N GLN A 370 -22.98 42.34 -5.39
CA GLN A 370 -23.84 42.74 -4.26
C GLN A 370 -23.78 44.25 -4.01
N ASP A 371 -22.60 44.86 -4.11
CA ASP A 371 -22.42 46.31 -3.95
C ASP A 371 -23.11 47.08 -5.10
N LEU A 372 -23.01 46.59 -6.34
CA LEU A 372 -23.73 47.15 -7.48
C LEU A 372 -25.25 47.01 -7.33
N LEU A 373 -25.73 45.87 -6.79
CA LEU A 373 -27.15 45.67 -6.48
C LEU A 373 -27.63 46.66 -5.40
N ASN A 374 -26.82 46.89 -4.35
CA ASN A 374 -27.12 47.87 -3.30
C ASN A 374 -27.25 49.30 -3.88
N VAL A 375 -26.33 49.71 -4.77
CA VAL A 375 -26.40 50.99 -5.51
C VAL A 375 -27.66 51.06 -6.37
N LYS A 376 -27.99 49.98 -7.10
CA LYS A 376 -29.20 49.92 -7.93
C LYS A 376 -30.47 50.08 -7.08
N MET A 377 -30.53 49.46 -5.89
CA MET A 377 -31.66 49.61 -4.96
C MET A 377 -31.77 51.04 -4.42
N ALA A 378 -30.66 51.71 -4.13
CA ALA A 378 -30.67 53.12 -3.74
C ALA A 378 -31.23 54.01 -4.86
N LEU A 379 -30.79 53.80 -6.11
CA LEU A 379 -31.30 54.51 -7.29
C LEU A 379 -32.79 54.25 -7.54
N ASP A 380 -33.30 53.03 -7.34
CA ASP A 380 -34.74 52.75 -7.42
C ASP A 380 -35.55 53.58 -6.39
N ILE A 381 -35.02 53.70 -5.16
CA ILE A 381 -35.64 54.48 -4.08
C ILE A 381 -35.62 55.97 -4.42
N GLU A 382 -34.51 56.50 -4.95
CA GLU A 382 -34.41 57.87 -5.44
C GLU A 382 -35.40 58.14 -6.57
N ILE A 383 -35.49 57.25 -7.58
CA ILE A 383 -36.46 57.37 -8.68
C ILE A 383 -37.90 57.35 -8.16
N ALA A 384 -38.21 56.48 -7.19
CA ALA A 384 -39.52 56.44 -6.54
C ALA A 384 -39.83 57.73 -5.76
N ALA A 385 -38.84 58.30 -5.07
CA ALA A 385 -38.96 59.58 -4.38
C ALA A 385 -39.17 60.75 -5.36
N TYR A 386 -38.39 60.82 -6.45
CA TYR A 386 -38.56 61.82 -7.49
C TYR A 386 -39.93 61.73 -8.18
N ARG A 387 -40.41 60.52 -8.51
CA ARG A 387 -41.77 60.30 -9.04
C ARG A 387 -42.83 60.82 -8.07
N LYS A 388 -42.71 60.52 -6.78
CA LYS A 388 -43.64 60.99 -5.75
C LYS A 388 -43.63 62.52 -5.59
N LEU A 389 -42.49 63.19 -5.75
CA LEU A 389 -42.44 64.66 -5.79
C LEU A 389 -43.13 65.21 -7.05
N LEU A 390 -42.88 64.61 -8.21
CA LEU A 390 -43.51 65.00 -9.48
C LEU A 390 -45.05 64.84 -9.43
N GLU A 391 -45.55 63.69 -8.94
CA GLU A 391 -46.98 63.46 -8.68
C GLU A 391 -47.56 64.49 -7.69
N GLY A 392 -46.78 64.89 -6.68
CA GLY A 392 -47.15 65.96 -5.74
C GLY A 392 -47.25 67.34 -6.38
N GLU A 393 -46.33 67.69 -7.29
CA GLU A 393 -46.40 68.93 -8.06
C GLU A 393 -47.52 68.90 -9.12
N GLU A 394 -47.76 67.78 -9.80
CA GLU A 394 -48.93 67.61 -10.68
C GLU A 394 -50.24 67.78 -9.91
N THR A 395 -50.31 67.27 -8.68
CA THR A 395 -51.45 67.48 -7.77
C THR A 395 -51.59 68.95 -7.36
N ARG A 396 -50.48 69.66 -7.11
CA ARG A 396 -50.51 71.12 -6.85
C ARG A 396 -50.92 71.93 -8.08
N LEU A 397 -50.43 71.58 -9.27
CA LEU A 397 -50.73 72.29 -10.52
C LEU A 397 -52.20 72.08 -10.93
N THR A 398 -52.75 70.87 -10.77
CA THR A 398 -54.19 70.62 -10.92
C THR A 398 -55.04 71.31 -9.85
N THR A 399 -54.51 71.50 -8.63
CA THR A 399 -55.21 72.26 -7.55
C THR A 399 -55.16 73.77 -7.73
N VAL A 400 -54.07 74.33 -8.29
CA VAL A 400 -53.94 75.76 -8.62
C VAL A 400 -54.67 76.10 -9.92
N GLY A 401 -54.89 75.10 -10.79
CA GLY A 401 -55.66 75.18 -12.03
C GLY A 401 -57.15 74.83 -11.92
N GLY A 402 -57.84 75.08 -10.79
CA GLY A 402 -59.30 74.90 -10.71
C GLY A 402 -59.88 74.93 -9.30
N GLY A 403 -60.44 76.07 -8.89
CA GLY A 403 -61.14 76.21 -7.60
C GLY A 403 -62.66 76.06 -7.68
N GLY A 404 -63.25 75.38 -6.68
CA GLY A 404 -64.70 75.34 -6.40
C GLY A 404 -65.37 73.99 -6.72
N MET A 405 -66.23 73.40 -5.87
CA MET A 405 -66.77 73.85 -4.57
C MET A 405 -67.24 72.64 -3.71
N PHE A 406 -67.12 72.78 -2.38
CA PHE A 406 -67.73 72.04 -1.24
C PHE A 406 -69.16 71.48 -1.48
N GLY A 407 -69.71 70.49 -0.75
CA GLY A 407 -69.35 69.73 0.49
C GLY A 407 -70.44 68.65 0.73
N PHE A 408 -70.89 68.23 1.93
CA PHE A 408 -70.46 68.36 3.34
C PHE A 408 -71.40 67.46 4.22
N GLY A 409 -70.94 66.68 5.21
CA GLY A 409 -71.84 66.04 6.22
C GLY A 409 -71.45 64.68 6.84
N TYR A 410 -71.35 64.64 8.18
CA TYR A 410 -71.12 63.48 9.09
C TYR A 410 -72.47 62.76 9.46
N PRO A 411 -72.59 61.68 10.29
CA PRO A 411 -71.67 61.19 11.36
C PRO A 411 -71.65 59.66 11.72
N TYR A 412 -70.96 59.29 12.84
CA TYR A 412 -70.96 57.99 13.57
C TYR A 412 -70.40 56.74 12.83
N SER A 413 -69.80 55.69 13.44
CA SER A 413 -69.17 55.45 14.78
C SER A 413 -68.25 54.19 14.68
N PRO A 414 -67.44 53.82 15.70
CA PRO A 414 -66.25 52.97 15.50
C PRO A 414 -66.47 51.45 15.59
N GLY A 415 -65.62 50.69 14.90
CA GLY A 415 -65.49 49.23 15.03
C GLY A 415 -64.03 48.81 15.22
N SER A 416 -63.69 48.31 16.41
CA SER A 416 -62.31 47.93 16.79
C SER A 416 -61.97 46.49 16.38
N TYR A 417 -60.90 46.31 15.61
CA TYR A 417 -60.09 45.08 15.49
C TYR A 417 -58.68 45.54 15.08
N SER A 418 -57.63 45.53 15.92
CA SER A 418 -57.03 44.40 16.67
C SER A 418 -56.58 43.26 15.74
N GLY A 419 -55.28 43.21 15.47
CA GLY A 419 -54.64 42.30 14.52
C GLY A 419 -53.40 42.96 13.92
N GLY A 420 -52.18 42.78 14.44
CA GLY A 420 -51.71 41.64 15.24
C GLY A 420 -51.03 40.61 14.34
N LYS A 421 -49.92 41.01 13.72
CA LYS A 421 -48.90 40.22 12.99
C LYS A 421 -47.65 41.12 12.95
N GLY A 422 -46.54 40.83 13.60
CA GLY A 422 -46.08 39.52 14.10
C GLY A 422 -45.18 38.87 13.07
N TYR A 423 -44.07 39.54 12.72
CA TYR A 423 -43.00 38.91 11.95
C TYR A 423 -42.27 37.91 12.85
N THR A 424 -42.58 36.64 12.67
CA THR A 424 -41.90 35.54 13.34
C THR A 424 -40.46 35.44 12.85
N SER A 425 -39.53 35.48 13.80
CA SER A 425 -38.12 35.12 13.59
C SER A 425 -37.99 33.78 12.84
N SER A 426 -37.06 33.73 11.89
CA SER A 426 -36.46 32.47 11.43
C SER A 426 -34.96 32.66 11.42
N THR A 427 -34.33 32.09 12.43
CA THR A 427 -32.91 32.20 12.73
C THR A 427 -32.07 31.39 11.73
N VAL A 428 -30.98 31.99 11.23
CA VAL A 428 -29.80 31.22 10.78
C VAL A 428 -28.66 31.54 11.73
N THR A 429 -28.59 30.78 12.83
CA THR A 429 -27.44 30.81 13.73
C THR A 429 -26.26 30.10 13.09
N ILE A 430 -25.33 30.84 12.49
CA ILE A 430 -24.01 30.31 12.13
C ILE A 430 -23.28 30.00 13.44
N ARG A 431 -23.28 28.73 13.85
CA ARG A 431 -22.56 28.23 15.02
C ARG A 431 -21.68 27.04 14.63
N LYS A 432 -20.38 27.35 14.51
CA LYS A 432 -19.32 26.61 15.22
C LYS A 432 -18.99 25.20 14.71
N GLU A 433 -18.46 25.11 13.49
CA GLU A 433 -17.77 23.88 13.01
C GLU A 433 -16.23 23.98 12.98
N GLU A 434 -15.65 25.17 12.80
CA GLU A 434 -14.17 25.36 12.69
C GLU A 434 -13.35 24.94 13.93
N LYS A 435 -13.97 24.71 15.09
CA LYS A 435 -13.28 24.30 16.34
C LYS A 435 -13.25 22.79 16.60
N ARG A 436 -13.51 21.95 15.59
CA ARG A 436 -13.58 20.48 15.76
C ARG A 436 -12.41 19.71 15.16
N GLU A 437 -11.55 20.34 14.37
CA GLU A 437 -10.40 19.68 13.72
C GLU A 437 -9.12 19.77 14.56
N GLU A 438 -8.76 20.95 15.09
CA GLU A 438 -7.59 21.13 15.98
C GLU A 438 -7.56 20.15 17.18
N LYS A 439 -8.74 19.81 17.72
CA LYS A 439 -8.87 18.86 18.85
C LYS A 439 -8.72 17.37 18.49
N LYS A 440 -8.48 17.02 17.23
CA LYS A 440 -8.21 15.63 16.81
C LYS A 440 -6.73 15.30 16.69
N GLU A 441 -5.85 16.29 16.49
CA GLU A 441 -4.40 16.08 16.44
C GLU A 441 -3.82 15.95 17.85
N GLU A 442 -4.16 16.88 18.75
CA GLU A 442 -3.72 16.92 20.16
C GLU A 442 -4.04 15.62 20.96
N LYS A 443 -5.00 14.81 20.48
CA LYS A 443 -5.37 13.51 21.08
C LYS A 443 -4.68 12.28 20.48
N LYS A 444 -3.91 12.41 19.40
CA LYS A 444 -3.13 11.30 18.83
C LYS A 444 -1.75 11.19 19.47
N ASP A 445 -1.11 12.32 19.78
CA ASP A 445 0.25 12.31 20.35
C ASP A 445 0.25 11.85 21.81
N ALA A 446 -0.72 12.30 22.61
CA ALA A 446 -0.90 11.87 24.01
C ALA A 446 -1.17 10.37 24.22
N LYS A 447 -1.28 9.56 23.16
CA LYS A 447 -1.45 8.09 23.24
C LYS A 447 -0.20 7.30 22.80
N LYS A 448 0.91 7.98 22.48
CA LYS A 448 2.17 7.34 22.08
C LYS A 448 3.18 7.15 23.23
N ASP A 449 3.10 7.99 24.26
CA ASP A 449 4.10 8.02 25.33
C ASP A 449 3.82 7.02 26.47
N ASP A 450 2.56 6.62 26.67
CA ASP A 450 2.12 5.75 27.79
C ASP A 450 2.35 4.24 27.55
N LYS A 451 3.42 3.90 26.81
CA LYS A 451 3.71 2.50 26.41
C LYS A 451 5.18 2.10 26.35
N LYS A 452 6.08 2.84 27.03
CA LYS A 452 7.52 2.58 27.04
C LYS A 452 8.16 2.17 28.39
N ASP A 453 7.43 2.25 29.50
CA ASP A 453 8.01 2.07 30.84
C ASP A 453 7.52 0.82 31.62
N VAL A 454 7.57 -0.38 31.01
CA VAL A 454 7.53 -1.65 31.78
C VAL A 454 8.37 -2.77 31.11
N SER A 455 9.69 -2.76 31.30
CA SER A 455 10.51 -3.99 31.31
C SER A 455 11.91 -3.78 31.91
N ASP A 456 12.00 -3.65 33.24
CA ASP A 456 13.25 -3.89 33.98
C ASP A 456 12.98 -4.72 35.25
N GLY A 457 13.97 -5.49 35.69
CA GLY A 457 13.99 -6.21 36.97
C GLY A 457 13.30 -7.57 36.99
N GLY A 458 14.03 -8.66 36.72
CA GLY A 458 13.43 -10.00 36.69
C GLY A 458 14.35 -11.23 36.80
N LYS A 459 15.48 -11.18 37.53
CA LYS A 459 16.27 -12.40 37.86
C LYS A 459 15.63 -13.19 39.01
N PRO A 460 15.36 -14.50 38.88
CA PRO A 460 15.20 -15.41 40.02
C PRO A 460 16.50 -16.19 40.31
N LYS A 461 16.67 -16.55 41.58
CA LYS A 461 17.84 -17.27 42.11
C LYS A 461 17.73 -18.78 41.90
N ALA A 462 18.88 -19.45 41.82
CA ALA A 462 18.98 -20.90 42.05
C ALA A 462 18.74 -21.25 43.55
N PRO A 463 18.28 -22.47 43.85
CA PRO A 463 18.54 -23.13 45.12
C PRO A 463 19.57 -24.27 44.97
N LYS A 464 20.52 -24.35 45.91
CA LYS A 464 21.29 -25.57 46.20
C LYS A 464 20.63 -26.33 47.34
N SER A 465 20.47 -27.65 47.23
CA SER A 465 20.68 -28.64 48.30
C SER A 465 20.26 -30.04 47.83
N GLY A 466 20.99 -31.08 48.23
CA GLY A 466 20.67 -32.47 47.83
C GLY A 466 21.84 -33.45 47.85
N GLU A 467 22.66 -33.47 48.92
CA GLU A 467 23.57 -34.60 49.18
C GLU A 467 22.78 -35.74 49.86
N ALA A 468 22.83 -36.96 49.31
CA ALA A 468 22.64 -38.22 50.04
C ALA A 468 22.99 -39.48 49.20
N SER A 469 24.21 -39.98 49.37
CA SER A 469 24.55 -41.37 49.78
C SER A 469 24.04 -42.64 49.05
N SER A 470 24.87 -43.70 49.16
CA SER A 470 24.74 -45.11 48.70
C SER A 470 24.93 -45.34 47.18
N GLU A 471 25.91 -46.09 46.65
CA GLU A 471 26.78 -47.21 47.08
C GLU A 471 26.22 -48.63 46.82
N LYS A 472 26.96 -49.40 45.97
CA LYS A 472 26.99 -50.88 45.78
C LYS A 472 25.77 -51.65 45.22
N SER A 473 25.92 -52.17 43.99
CA SER A 473 25.96 -53.62 43.64
C SER A 473 26.28 -53.73 42.14
N SER A 474 27.35 -54.36 41.65
CA SER A 474 27.71 -55.80 41.63
C SER A 474 26.72 -56.71 40.90
N LYS A 475 27.25 -57.40 39.87
CA LYS A 475 26.63 -58.41 38.97
C LYS A 475 25.56 -57.84 38.02
N ASN A 476 25.51 -58.25 36.75
CA ASN A 476 25.90 -59.56 36.18
C ASN A 476 26.72 -59.41 34.88
#